data_AF-A0A7J8GU37-F1
#
_entry.id   AF-A0A7J8GU37-F1
#
_cell.length_a   1.000
_cell.length_b   1.000
_cell.length_c   1.000
_cell.angle_alpha   90.00
_cell.angle_beta   90.00
_cell.angle_gamma   90.00
#
_symmetry.space_group_name_H-M   'P 1'
#
loop_
_entity.id
_entity.type
_entity.pdbx_description
1 polymer ?
#
loop_
_entity_poly.entity_id
_entity_poly.type
_entity_poly.pdbx_seq_one_letter_code
_entity_poly.pdbx_strand_id
1 'polypeptide(L)'
;MAGKFAIGSAFGLIYLYTAELYPTMIRTQAMGSGSMVSRAGSIIAPLCIYLSSVWIFMPQLLVGILAFVSGMLTLKLPETLGKPLATTWEEATRLDVEKDGSSGK
;
A
#
# COMPACT_ATOMS: atom_id res chain seq x y z
N MET A 1 -1.94 14.36 17.26
CA MET A 1 -0.60 14.09 16.68
C MET A 1 -0.44 12.66 16.17
N ALA A 2 -0.92 11.64 16.89
CA ALA A 2 -0.80 10.23 16.50
C ALA A 2 -1.27 9.93 15.05
N GLY A 3 -2.43 10.45 14.61
CA GLY A 3 -2.92 10.21 13.24
C GLY A 3 -2.00 10.74 12.13
N LYS A 4 -1.37 11.90 12.33
CA LYS A 4 -0.41 12.45 11.36
C LYS A 4 0.85 11.60 11.26
N PHE A 5 1.32 11.07 12.39
CA PHE A 5 2.47 10.17 12.44
C PHE A 5 2.14 8.81 11.80
N ALA A 6 0.95 8.27 12.05
CA ALA A 6 0.48 7.02 11.45
C ALA A 6 0.40 7.12 9.91
N ILE A 7 -0.13 8.22 9.38
CA ILE A 7 -0.17 8.44 7.93
C ILE A 7 1.23 8.60 7.33
N GLY A 8 2.13 9.34 8.00
CA GLY A 8 3.51 9.49 7.54
C GLY A 8 4.28 8.17 7.49
N SER A 9 4.16 7.36 8.55
CA SER A 9 4.78 6.03 8.61
C SER A 9 4.16 5.06 7.59
N ALA A 10 2.83 5.04 7.44
CA ALA A 10 2.17 4.24 6.42
C ALA A 10 2.61 4.59 4.99
N PHE A 11 2.77 5.89 4.70
CA PHE A 11 3.28 6.33 3.41
C PHE A 11 4.70 5.81 3.16
N GLY A 12 5.61 5.95 4.14
CA GLY A 12 6.97 5.41 4.03
C GLY A 12 7.01 3.88 3.87
N LEU A 13 6.19 3.15 4.64
CA LEU A 13 6.10 1.69 4.57
C LEU A 13 5.63 1.22 3.20
N ILE A 14 4.68 1.91 2.56
CA ILE A 14 4.20 1.54 1.21
C ILE A 14 5.33 1.60 0.17
N TYR A 15 6.20 2.61 0.23
CA TYR A 15 7.33 2.72 -0.69
C TYR A 15 8.38 1.64 -0.42
N LEU A 16 8.67 1.38 0.86
CA LEU A 16 9.60 0.33 1.25
C LEU A 16 9.09 -1.04 0.78
N TYR A 17 7.82 -1.34 1.06
CA TYR A 17 7.19 -2.60 0.71
C TYR A 17 7.11 -2.78 -0.81
N THR A 18 6.86 -1.71 -1.56
CA THR A 18 6.93 -1.72 -3.03
C THR A 18 8.34 -2.03 -3.52
N ALA A 19 9.39 -1.58 -2.81
CA ALA A 19 10.77 -1.86 -3.19
C ALA A 19 11.17 -3.33 -2.92
N GLU A 20 10.63 -3.92 -1.85
CA GLU A 20 10.92 -5.30 -1.43
C GLU A 20 10.10 -6.34 -2.19
N LEU A 21 8.83 -6.05 -2.47
CA LEU A 21 7.93 -7.01 -3.13
C LEU A 21 8.15 -7.07 -4.65
N TYR A 22 8.44 -5.94 -5.29
CA TYR A 22 8.54 -5.85 -6.74
C TYR A 22 10.00 -5.95 -7.24
N PRO A 23 10.28 -6.79 -8.25
CA PRO A 23 11.60 -6.89 -8.83
C PRO A 23 12.01 -5.59 -9.54
N THR A 24 13.31 -5.37 -9.64
CA THR A 24 13.91 -4.09 -10.06
C THR A 24 13.35 -3.56 -11.39
N MET A 25 13.01 -4.44 -12.33
CA MET A 25 12.43 -4.09 -13.64
C MET A 25 11.08 -3.37 -13.55
N ILE A 26 10.21 -3.73 -12.59
CA ILE A 26 8.86 -3.15 -12.48
C ILE A 26 8.68 -2.25 -11.26
N ARG A 27 9.68 -2.19 -10.37
CA ARG A 27 9.65 -1.34 -9.17
C ARG A 27 9.32 0.12 -9.49
N THR A 28 9.95 0.69 -10.50
CA THR A 28 9.72 2.10 -10.91
C THR A 28 8.30 2.31 -11.46
N GLN A 29 7.78 1.34 -12.22
CA GLN A 29 6.42 1.37 -12.75
C GLN A 29 5.38 1.24 -11.62
N ALA A 30 5.59 0.32 -10.68
CA ALA A 30 4.73 0.13 -9.51
C ALA A 30 4.69 1.41 -8.66
N MET A 31 5.84 2.00 -8.33
CA MET A 31 5.90 3.28 -7.60
C MET A 31 5.24 4.44 -8.37
N GLY A 32 5.40 4.47 -9.69
CA GLY A 32 4.75 5.46 -10.56
C GLY A 32 3.22 5.36 -10.51
N SER A 33 2.69 4.13 -10.63
CA SER A 33 1.25 3.88 -10.54
C SER A 33 0.66 4.23 -9.17
N GLY A 34 1.35 3.89 -8.08
CA GLY A 34 0.95 4.29 -6.72
C GLY A 34 0.91 5.81 -6.54
N SER A 35 1.88 6.52 -7.13
CA SER A 35 1.91 7.99 -7.10
C SER A 35 0.75 8.61 -7.89
N MET A 36 0.34 8.00 -9.01
CA MET A 36 -0.85 8.44 -9.76
C MET A 36 -2.13 8.28 -8.94
N VAL A 37 -2.28 7.17 -8.20
CA VAL A 37 -3.43 6.95 -7.31
C VAL A 37 -3.45 7.98 -6.18
N SER A 38 -2.29 8.30 -5.59
CA SER A 38 -2.18 9.35 -4.57
C SER A 38 -2.61 10.71 -5.11
N ARG A 39 -2.22 11.05 -6.36
CA ARG A 39 -2.62 12.29 -7.04
C ARG A 39 -4.12 12.32 -7.29
N ALA A 40 -4.72 11.21 -7.72
CA ALA A 40 -6.17 11.10 -7.87
C ALA A 40 -6.90 11.35 -6.54
N GLY A 41 -6.38 10.82 -5.44
CA GLY A 41 -6.89 11.11 -4.09
C GLY A 41 -6.84 12.61 -3.75
N SER A 42 -5.76 13.31 -4.11
CA SER A 42 -5.67 14.77 -3.92
C SER A 42 -6.69 15.55 -4.77
N ILE A 43 -7.03 15.07 -5.97
CA ILE A 43 -8.07 15.68 -6.82
C ILE A 43 -9.46 15.47 -6.20
N ILE A 44 -9.71 14.33 -5.56
CA ILE A 44 -10.98 14.00 -4.90
C ILE A 44 -11.12 14.74 -3.55
N ALA A 45 -10.03 15.12 -2.90
CA ALA A 45 -10.05 15.82 -1.61
C ALA A 45 -10.96 17.07 -1.54
N PRO A 46 -10.91 18.04 -2.47
CA PRO A 46 -11.83 19.18 -2.46
C PRO A 46 -13.30 18.77 -2.67
N LEU A 47 -13.56 17.68 -3.41
CA LEU A 47 -14.92 17.16 -3.59
C LEU A 47 -15.51 16.67 -2.26
N CYS A 48 -14.71 16.00 -1.44
CA CYS A 48 -15.11 15.59 -0.08
C CYS A 48 -15.42 16.79 0.82
N ILE A 49 -14.67 17.90 0.68
CA ILE A 49 -14.96 19.15 1.44
C ILE A 49 -16.28 19.76 0.96
N TYR A 50 -16.56 19.77 -0.34
CA TYR A 50 -17.84 20.24 -0.85
C TYR A 50 -19.01 19.44 -0.28
N LEU A 51 -18.85 18.12 -0.13
CA LEU A 51 -19.83 17.23 0.49
C LEU A 51 -20.08 17.52 1.97
N SER A 52 -19.12 18.16 2.66
CA SER A 52 -19.27 18.62 4.04
C SER A 52 -20.35 19.70 4.22
N SER A 53 -20.75 20.38 3.13
CA SER A 53 -21.79 21.42 3.17
C SER A 53 -23.18 20.85 3.47
N VAL A 54 -23.42 19.58 3.13
CA VAL A 54 -24.68 18.87 3.43
C VAL A 54 -24.62 18.28 4.85
N TRP A 55 -23.50 17.65 5.21
CA TRP A 55 -23.32 17.03 6.52
C TRP A 55 -21.85 17.08 6.97
N ILE A 56 -21.60 17.73 8.11
CA ILE A 56 -20.25 17.97 8.65
C ILE A 56 -19.44 16.69 8.92
N PHE A 57 -20.11 15.57 9.20
CA PHE A 57 -19.45 14.29 9.55
C PHE A 57 -19.25 13.34 8.35
N MET A 58 -19.88 13.60 7.21
CA MET A 58 -19.77 12.76 6.00
C MET A 58 -18.32 12.55 5.52
N PRO A 59 -17.47 13.59 5.39
CA PRO A 59 -16.11 13.43 4.87
C PRO A 59 -15.26 12.57 5.80
N GLN A 60 -15.44 12.76 7.12
CA GLN A 60 -14.69 12.03 8.14
C GLN A 60 -15.06 10.54 8.15
N LEU A 61 -16.35 10.22 7.99
CA LEU A 61 -16.83 8.85 7.89
C LEU A 61 -16.28 8.17 6.63
N LEU A 62 -16.30 8.86 5.49
CA LEU A 62 -15.85 8.32 4.21
C LEU A 62 -14.35 7.98 4.27
N VAL A 63 -13.51 8.93 4.69
CA VAL A 63 -12.06 8.69 4.84
C VAL A 63 -11.78 7.62 5.90
N GLY A 64 -12.56 7.57 6.99
CA GLY A 64 -12.46 6.55 8.02
C GLY A 64 -12.75 5.14 7.50
N ILE A 65 -13.82 4.96 6.72
CA ILE A 65 -14.15 3.66 6.10
C ILE A 65 -13.07 3.24 5.10
N LEU A 66 -12.60 4.16 4.25
CA LEU A 66 -11.49 3.88 3.32
C LEU A 66 -10.22 3.45 4.06
N ALA A 67 -9.87 4.13 5.16
CA ALA A 67 -8.71 3.79 5.98
C ALA A 67 -8.88 2.42 6.66
N PHE A 68 -10.07 2.10 7.15
CA PHE A 68 -10.37 0.80 7.75
C PHE A 68 -10.24 -0.34 6.74
N VAL A 69 -10.84 -0.18 5.55
CA VAL A 69 -10.72 -1.14 4.45
C VAL A 69 -9.26 -1.33 4.05
N SER A 70 -8.51 -0.23 3.89
CA SER A 70 -7.07 -0.29 3.60
C SER A 70 -6.30 -1.08 4.67
N GLY A 71 -6.54 -0.83 5.95
CA GLY A 71 -5.92 -1.57 7.05
C GLY A 71 -6.24 -3.06 7.01
N MET A 72 -7.50 -3.42 6.74
CA MET A 72 -7.90 -4.83 6.59
C MET A 72 -7.22 -5.51 5.41
N LEU A 73 -7.03 -4.81 4.28
CA LEU A 73 -6.31 -5.35 3.13
C LEU A 73 -4.83 -5.56 3.43
N THR A 74 -4.20 -4.62 4.17
CA THR A 74 -2.79 -4.73 4.57
C THR A 74 -2.51 -5.96 5.43
N LEU A 75 -3.48 -6.47 6.19
CA LEU A 75 -3.30 -7.72 6.95
C LEU A 75 -3.09 -8.96 6.06
N LYS A 76 -3.48 -8.90 4.78
CA LYS A 76 -3.25 -9.98 3.82
C LYS A 76 -1.91 -9.87 3.08
N LEU A 77 -1.12 -8.83 3.34
CA LEU A 77 0.18 -8.68 2.70
C LEU A 77 1.17 -9.72 3.26
N PRO A 78 1.93 -10.41 2.40
CA PRO A 78 2.93 -11.38 2.84
C PRO A 78 4.08 -10.70 3.58
N GLU A 79 4.59 -11.31 4.65
CA GLU A 79 5.81 -10.82 5.31
C GLU A 79 6.99 -10.72 4.32
N THR A 80 7.63 -9.55 4.27
CA THR A 80 8.81 -9.26 3.43
C THR A 80 10.13 -9.37 4.20
N LEU A 81 10.07 -9.46 5.54
CA LEU A 81 11.25 -9.51 6.40
C LEU A 81 12.14 -10.73 6.09
N GLY A 82 13.40 -10.47 5.73
CA GLY A 82 14.43 -11.50 5.55
C GLY A 82 14.43 -12.22 4.20
N LYS A 83 13.60 -11.81 3.24
CA LYS A 83 13.64 -12.37 1.89
C LYS A 83 14.70 -11.67 1.03
N PRO A 84 15.48 -12.41 0.21
CA PRO A 84 16.40 -11.78 -0.75
C PRO A 84 15.60 -11.00 -1.80
N LEU A 85 16.10 -9.81 -2.15
CA LEU A 85 15.50 -8.95 -3.18
C LEU A 85 15.60 -9.65 -4.54
N ALA A 86 14.47 -10.12 -5.06
CA ALA A 86 14.41 -10.71 -6.39
C ALA A 86 14.80 -9.67 -7.44
N THR A 87 15.86 -9.94 -8.19
CA THR A 87 16.32 -9.04 -9.24
C THR A 87 15.58 -9.28 -10.56
N THR A 88 15.07 -10.51 -10.75
CA THR A 88 14.40 -10.99 -11.95
C THR A 88 13.10 -11.72 -11.62
N TRP A 89 12.18 -11.82 -12.59
CA TRP A 89 10.89 -12.52 -12.43
C TRP A 89 11.06 -14.01 -12.12
N GLU A 90 12.06 -14.64 -12.71
CA GLU A 90 12.41 -16.04 -12.46
C GLU A 90 12.84 -16.24 -11.01
N GLU A 91 13.61 -15.31 -10.45
CA GLU A 91 14.05 -15.34 -9.06
C GLU A 91 12.90 -15.07 -8.08
N ALA A 92 11.98 -14.15 -8.41
CA ALA A 92 10.76 -13.93 -7.64
C ALA A 92 9.88 -15.19 -7.59
N THR A 93 9.72 -15.88 -8.73
CA THR A 93 8.93 -17.10 -8.83
C THR A 93 9.57 -18.27 -8.09
N ARG A 94 10.90 -18.42 -8.16
CA ARG A 94 11.63 -19.46 -7.43
C ARG A 94 11.55 -19.29 -5.91
N LEU A 95 11.59 -18.06 -5.41
CA LEU A 95 11.46 -17.77 -3.98
C LEU A 95 10.04 -18.04 -3.45
N ASP A 96 9.00 -17.84 -4.26
CA ASP A 96 7.63 -18.24 -3.89
C ASP A 96 7.45 -19.76 -3.89
N VAL A 97 8.04 -20.49 -4.84
CA VAL A 97 7.99 -21.97 -4.89
C VAL A 97 8.76 -22.60 -3.72
N GLU A 98 9.91 -22.05 -3.33
CA GLU A 98 10.69 -22.55 -2.18
C GLU A 98 9.98 -22.27 -0.84
N LYS A 99 9.23 -21.16 -0.75
CA LYS A 99 8.38 -20.84 0.40
C LYS A 99 7.22 -21.84 0.56
N ASP A 100 6.59 -22.25 -0.55
CA ASP A 100 5.52 -23.27 -0.55
C ASP A 100 6.07 -24.66 -0.20
N GLY A 101 7.26 -25.01 -0.70
CA GLY A 101 7.94 -26.28 -0.40
C GLY A 101 8.45 -26.42 1.04
N SER A 102 8.75 -25.31 1.72
CA SER A 102 9.21 -25.29 3.12
C SER A 102 8.04 -25.26 4.12
N SER A 103 6.90 -24.66 3.75
CA SER A 103 5.70 -24.65 4.61
C SER A 103 4.95 -25.99 4.66
N GLY A 104 5.36 -26.97 3.83
CA GLY A 104 4.84 -28.33 3.80
C GLY A 104 5.67 -29.36 4.57
N LYS A 105 6.65 -28.93 5.38
CA LYS A 105 7.48 -29.81 6.25
C LYS A 105 7.37 -29.46 7.72
#